data_AF-A0AAV0AG07-F1
#
_entry.id   AF-A0AAV0AG07-F1
#
_cell.length_a   1.000
_cell.length_b   1.000
_cell.length_c   1.000
_cell.angle_alpha   90.00
_cell.angle_beta   90.00
_cell.angle_gamma   90.00
#
_symmetry.space_group_name_H-M   'P 1'
#
loop_
_entity.id
_entity.type
_entity.pdbx_description
1 polymer ?
#
loop_
_entity_poly.entity_id
_entity_poly.type
_entity_poly.pdbx_seq_one_letter_code
_entity_poly.pdbx_strand_id
1 'polypeptide(L)'
;MSTASKPERERHKEAQRLLEHKWQHQDSNDPTDLLSLTDGATTTSLVVEDEVEEDVDIMEKEPEKVNDLYCVACGRNLNSQGAWENHERSRSTSKNHTGLSQQIIKEDGELMLSGCTIPSDTREQSEEPNLTTNYFKDQAEPEKSLG
;
A
#
# COMPACT_ATOMS: atom_id res chain seq x y z
N MET A 1 36.80 -5.20 29.57
CA MET A 1 36.53 -5.87 28.28
C MET A 1 36.20 -4.78 27.26
N SER A 2 37.14 -4.46 26.36
CA SER A 2 36.91 -3.46 25.33
C SER A 2 35.87 -4.00 24.35
N THR A 3 34.64 -3.49 24.41
CA THR A 3 33.67 -3.71 23.33
C THR A 3 34.18 -2.93 22.14
N ALA A 4 34.88 -3.62 21.22
CA ALA A 4 35.29 -3.05 19.96
C ALA A 4 34.02 -2.55 19.25
N SER A 5 33.80 -1.23 19.30
CA SER A 5 32.72 -0.60 18.57
C SER A 5 32.94 -0.93 17.10
N LYS A 6 32.00 -1.66 16.50
CA LYS A 6 32.01 -1.94 15.06
C LYS A 6 32.29 -0.63 14.31
N PRO A 7 33.22 -0.62 13.34
CA PRO A 7 33.47 0.56 12.53
C PRO A 7 32.17 1.02 11.87
N GLU A 8 31.98 2.33 11.74
CA GLU A 8 30.73 2.95 11.26
C GLU A 8 30.23 2.36 9.93
N ARG A 9 31.16 1.98 9.05
CA ARG A 9 30.89 1.32 7.77
C ARG A 9 30.20 -0.05 7.92
N GLU A 10 30.46 -0.77 9.00
CA GLU A 10 29.82 -2.06 9.28
C GLU A 10 28.40 -1.88 9.82
N ARG A 11 28.18 -0.87 10.66
CA ARG A 11 26.83 -0.49 11.11
C ARG A 11 25.94 -0.05 9.96
N HIS A 12 26.47 0.72 9.00
CA HIS A 12 25.74 1.13 7.81
C HIS A 12 25.33 -0.06 6.93
N LYS A 13 26.22 -1.06 6.76
CA LYS A 13 25.92 -2.29 6.03
C LYS A 13 24.85 -3.13 6.74
N GLU A 14 24.89 -3.19 8.07
CA GLU A 14 23.89 -3.90 8.88
C GLU A 14 22.51 -3.22 8.78
N ALA A 15 22.46 -1.89 8.82
CA ALA A 15 21.24 -1.12 8.62
C ALA A 15 20.62 -1.31 7.22
N GLN A 16 21.45 -1.35 6.15
CA GLN A 16 20.97 -1.64 4.80
C GLN A 16 20.32 -3.03 4.70
N ARG A 17 20.92 -4.06 5.30
CA ARG A 17 20.34 -5.42 5.31
C ARG A 17 19.01 -5.49 6.06
N LEU A 18 18.89 -4.79 7.18
CA LEU A 18 17.63 -4.75 7.94
C LEU A 18 16.51 -4.05 7.16
N LEU A 19 16.82 -2.97 6.45
CA LEU A 19 15.86 -2.32 5.56
C LEU A 19 15.40 -3.27 4.46
N GLU A 20 16.33 -3.96 3.79
CA GLU A 20 16.02 -4.92 2.72
C GLU A 20 15.12 -6.07 3.21
N HIS A 21 15.40 -6.61 4.40
CA HIS A 21 14.57 -7.66 5.02
C HIS A 21 13.16 -7.16 5.40
N LYS A 22 13.01 -5.88 5.81
CA LYS A 22 11.71 -5.30 6.16
C LYS A 22 10.78 -5.23 4.95
N TRP A 23 11.31 -4.92 3.77
CA TRP A 23 10.53 -4.86 2.54
C TRP A 23 9.98 -6.23 2.13
N GLN A 24 10.74 -7.31 2.29
CA GLN A 24 10.30 -8.66 1.92
C GLN A 24 9.08 -9.17 2.70
N HIS A 25 8.85 -8.69 3.92
CA HIS A 25 7.70 -9.12 4.72
C HIS A 25 6.43 -8.30 4.45
N GLN A 26 6.54 -7.15 3.78
CA GLN A 26 5.42 -6.22 3.64
C GLN A 26 4.51 -6.52 2.45
N ASP A 27 5.02 -7.22 1.44
CA ASP A 27 4.28 -7.63 0.22
C ASP A 27 3.31 -8.81 0.43
N SER A 28 3.30 -9.42 1.62
CA SER A 28 2.44 -10.59 1.93
C SER A 28 1.09 -10.25 2.56
N ASN A 29 0.71 -8.97 2.65
CA ASN A 29 -0.65 -8.57 3.04
C ASN A 29 -1.57 -8.65 1.81
N ASP A 30 -1.99 -9.87 1.48
CA ASP A 30 -2.96 -10.16 0.43
C ASP A 30 -4.39 -9.79 0.90
N PRO A 31 -5.10 -8.85 0.27
CA PRO A 31 -6.43 -8.40 0.70
C PRO A 31 -7.56 -9.23 0.06
N THR A 32 -7.39 -10.55 -0.07
CA THR A 32 -8.31 -11.41 -0.83
C THR A 32 -9.47 -12.04 -0.04
N ASP A 33 -9.63 -11.74 1.25
CA ASP A 33 -10.61 -12.44 2.12
C ASP A 33 -12.02 -11.81 2.20
N LEU A 34 -12.49 -11.05 1.19
CA LEU A 34 -13.81 -10.39 1.23
C LEU A 34 -14.79 -10.70 0.08
N LEU A 35 -14.57 -11.75 -0.71
CA LEU A 35 -15.55 -12.20 -1.69
C LEU A 35 -15.94 -13.66 -1.47
N SER A 36 -16.60 -13.92 -0.35
CA SER A 36 -17.33 -15.16 -0.13
C SER A 36 -18.73 -14.82 0.39
N LEU A 37 -19.74 -15.43 -0.24
CA LEU A 37 -21.18 -15.43 0.09
C LEU A 37 -22.07 -14.35 -0.56
N THR A 38 -22.55 -14.65 -1.76
CA THR A 38 -23.99 -14.56 -2.04
C THR A 38 -24.42 -15.72 -2.93
N ASP A 39 -25.05 -16.72 -2.31
CA ASP A 39 -25.82 -17.77 -3.00
C ASP A 39 -27.21 -17.23 -3.33
N GLY A 40 -27.65 -17.36 -4.59
CA GLY A 40 -28.93 -16.84 -5.05
C GLY A 40 -29.39 -17.51 -6.34
N ALA A 41 -29.90 -18.73 -6.20
CA ALA A 41 -30.52 -19.52 -7.25
C ALA A 41 -31.60 -18.73 -8.01
N THR A 42 -31.55 -18.74 -9.34
CA THR A 42 -32.74 -18.59 -10.19
C THR A 42 -32.59 -19.53 -11.37
N THR A 43 -33.13 -20.73 -11.20
CA THR A 43 -33.44 -21.65 -12.29
C THR A 43 -34.63 -21.09 -13.06
N THR A 44 -34.41 -20.50 -14.23
CA THR A 44 -35.48 -20.28 -15.19
C THR A 44 -35.30 -21.28 -16.33
N SER A 45 -36.03 -22.39 -16.19
CA SER A 45 -36.34 -23.33 -17.25
C SER A 45 -37.42 -22.71 -18.14
N LEU A 46 -37.19 -22.65 -19.45
CA LEU A 46 -38.24 -22.66 -20.47
C LEU A 46 -37.62 -23.08 -21.82
N VAL A 47 -37.98 -24.29 -22.23
CA VAL A 47 -37.83 -24.82 -23.58
C VAL A 47 -38.94 -24.25 -24.45
N VAL A 48 -38.60 -23.66 -25.61
CA VAL A 48 -39.37 -23.77 -26.85
C VAL A 48 -38.39 -23.69 -28.02
N GLU A 49 -38.38 -24.76 -28.81
CA GLU A 49 -37.74 -24.88 -30.12
C GLU A 49 -38.56 -24.10 -31.14
N ASP A 50 -37.95 -23.21 -31.92
CA ASP A 50 -38.53 -22.74 -33.18
C ASP A 50 -37.38 -22.41 -34.15
N GLU A 51 -37.35 -23.17 -35.25
CA GLU A 51 -36.37 -23.10 -36.32
C GLU A 51 -36.70 -21.90 -37.22
N VAL A 52 -35.86 -20.87 -37.19
CA VAL A 52 -35.79 -19.85 -38.24
C VAL A 52 -34.31 -19.60 -38.58
N GLU A 53 -33.83 -20.29 -39.63
CA GLU A 53 -32.57 -19.93 -40.29
C GLU A 53 -32.81 -18.67 -41.13
N GLU A 54 -32.70 -17.51 -40.49
CA GLU A 54 -32.35 -16.27 -41.18
C GLU A 54 -30.83 -16.12 -41.10
N ASP A 55 -30.17 -16.24 -42.26
CA ASP A 55 -28.79 -15.81 -42.48
C ASP A 55 -28.69 -14.30 -42.19
N VAL A 56 -28.53 -13.97 -40.91
CA VAL A 56 -28.08 -12.64 -40.51
C VAL A 56 -26.59 -12.61 -40.82
N ASP A 57 -26.23 -11.92 -41.91
CA ASP A 57 -24.88 -11.39 -42.11
C ASP A 57 -24.52 -10.55 -40.87
N ILE A 58 -24.00 -11.22 -39.84
CA ILE A 58 -23.32 -10.59 -38.73
C ILE A 58 -22.04 -10.03 -39.35
N MET A 59 -22.16 -8.84 -39.93
CA MET A 59 -21.04 -7.99 -40.25
C MET A 59 -20.27 -7.84 -38.95
N GLU A 60 -19.17 -8.59 -38.82
CA GLU A 60 -18.26 -8.59 -37.70
C GLU A 60 -17.77 -7.15 -37.52
N LYS A 61 -18.54 -6.36 -36.75
CA LYS A 61 -18.12 -5.05 -36.29
C LYS A 61 -16.90 -5.35 -35.43
N GLU A 62 -15.71 -5.03 -35.94
CA GLU A 62 -14.47 -5.13 -35.18
C GLU A 62 -14.76 -4.64 -33.75
N PRO A 63 -14.36 -5.39 -32.71
CA PRO A 63 -14.56 -4.92 -31.35
C PRO A 63 -13.85 -3.57 -31.26
N GLU A 64 -14.63 -2.49 -31.15
CA GLU A 64 -14.11 -1.16 -30.85
C GLU A 64 -13.24 -1.37 -29.63
N LYS A 65 -11.92 -1.33 -29.81
CA LYS A 65 -10.96 -1.57 -28.72
C LYS A 65 -11.21 -0.48 -27.71
N VAL A 66 -11.96 -0.81 -26.67
CA VAL A 66 -12.26 0.06 -25.55
C VAL A 66 -10.93 0.25 -24.81
N ASN A 67 -10.13 1.19 -25.27
CA ASN A 67 -8.91 1.59 -24.58
C ASN A 67 -9.33 2.57 -23.48
N ASP A 68 -9.64 2.03 -22.30
CA ASP A 68 -9.99 2.80 -21.10
C ASP A 68 -8.74 3.39 -20.44
N LEU A 69 -8.01 4.24 -21.15
CA LEU A 69 -6.85 4.94 -20.59
C LEU A 69 -7.29 6.26 -19.96
N TYR A 70 -7.23 6.37 -18.64
CA TYR A 70 -7.67 7.57 -17.91
C TYR A 70 -6.54 8.19 -17.10
N CYS A 71 -6.33 9.50 -17.26
CA CYS A 71 -5.36 10.23 -16.45
C CYS A 71 -6.06 10.92 -15.28
N VAL A 72 -5.81 10.44 -14.06
CA VAL A 72 -6.36 11.00 -12.81
C VAL A 72 -5.90 12.44 -12.59
N ALA A 73 -4.61 12.72 -12.81
CA ALA A 73 -4.06 14.07 -12.61
C ALA A 73 -4.68 15.12 -13.54
N CYS A 74 -5.20 14.70 -14.70
CA CYS A 74 -5.84 15.62 -15.63
C CYS A 74 -7.36 15.49 -15.69
N GLY A 75 -7.94 14.40 -15.17
CA GLY A 75 -9.36 14.10 -15.30
C GLY A 75 -9.81 13.78 -16.73
N ARG A 76 -8.99 13.10 -17.54
CA ARG A 76 -9.24 12.92 -19.00
C ARG A 76 -9.08 11.48 -19.45
N ASN A 77 -9.99 11.03 -20.31
CA ASN A 77 -9.88 9.75 -21.04
C ASN A 77 -9.03 9.94 -22.31
N LEU A 78 -8.27 8.91 -22.67
CA LEU A 78 -7.40 8.85 -23.83
C LEU A 78 -7.78 7.62 -24.65
N ASN A 79 -7.99 7.83 -25.96
CA ASN A 79 -8.54 6.83 -26.87
C ASN A 79 -7.51 5.80 -27.39
N SER A 80 -6.23 5.99 -27.07
CA SER A 80 -5.15 5.14 -27.58
C SER A 80 -3.90 5.22 -26.72
N GLN A 81 -3.11 4.15 -26.75
CA GLN A 81 -1.82 4.09 -26.05
C GLN A 81 -0.84 5.16 -26.54
N GLY A 82 -0.80 5.46 -27.84
CA GLY A 82 0.05 6.53 -28.38
C GLY A 82 -0.35 7.91 -27.84
N ALA A 83 -1.65 8.16 -27.67
CA ALA A 83 -2.14 9.38 -27.02
C ALA A 83 -1.75 9.44 -25.55
N TRP A 84 -1.80 8.31 -24.83
CA TRP A 84 -1.33 8.19 -23.44
C TRP A 84 0.14 8.56 -23.29
N GLU A 85 1.02 7.97 -24.09
CA GLU A 85 2.45 8.24 -23.96
C GLU A 85 2.82 9.69 -24.27
N ASN A 86 2.20 10.29 -25.29
CA ASN A 86 2.41 11.71 -25.59
C ASN A 86 1.85 12.61 -24.46
N HIS A 87 0.70 12.23 -23.91
CA HIS A 87 0.09 12.92 -22.79
C HIS A 87 0.98 12.92 -21.55
N GLU A 88 1.58 11.79 -21.21
CA GLU A 88 2.47 11.64 -20.06
C GLU A 88 3.72 12.52 -20.17
N ARG A 89 4.30 12.61 -21.38
CA ARG A 89 5.47 13.45 -21.67
C ARG A 89 5.15 14.95 -21.68
N SER A 90 3.87 15.33 -21.65
CA SER A 90 3.48 16.73 -21.72
C SER A 90 3.83 17.49 -20.43
N ARG A 91 4.29 18.74 -20.59
CA ARG A 91 4.56 19.64 -19.46
C ARG A 91 3.32 19.90 -18.59
N SER A 92 2.12 19.82 -19.18
CA SER A 92 0.86 19.99 -18.44
C SER A 92 0.66 18.86 -17.44
N THR A 93 0.84 17.61 -17.87
CA THR A 93 0.67 16.44 -17.00
C THR A 93 1.66 16.45 -15.84
N SER A 94 2.92 16.80 -16.11
CA SER A 94 3.94 16.94 -15.06
C SER A 94 3.58 18.00 -14.01
N LYS A 95 3.06 19.16 -14.43
CA LYS A 95 2.59 20.21 -13.51
C LYS A 95 1.42 19.74 -12.66
N ASN A 96 0.43 19.09 -13.26
CA ASN A 96 -0.74 18.60 -12.56
C ASN A 96 -0.36 17.53 -11.53
N HIS A 97 0.55 16.61 -11.88
CA HIS A 97 1.04 15.60 -10.96
C HIS A 97 1.74 16.24 -9.75
N THR A 98 2.60 17.24 -10.00
CA THR A 98 3.27 17.98 -8.93
C THR A 98 2.27 18.70 -8.02
N GLY A 99 1.24 19.33 -8.60
CA GLY A 99 0.19 20.00 -7.85
C GLY A 99 -0.60 19.03 -6.96
N LEU A 100 -0.97 17.86 -7.49
CA LEU A 100 -1.66 16.82 -6.75
C LEU A 100 -0.81 16.31 -5.58
N SER A 101 0.49 16.04 -5.80
CA SER A 101 1.40 15.63 -4.73
C SER A 101 1.52 16.69 -3.62
N GLN A 102 1.58 17.97 -3.97
CA GLN A 102 1.61 19.05 -2.98
C GLN A 102 0.31 19.13 -2.19
N GLN A 103 -0.83 18.89 -2.85
CA GLN A 103 -2.12 18.88 -2.17
C GLN A 103 -2.20 17.75 -1.15
N ILE A 104 -1.79 16.53 -1.51
CA ILE A 104 -1.75 15.38 -0.58
C ILE A 104 -0.89 15.72 0.64
N ILE A 105 0.32 16.26 0.42
CA ILE A 105 1.23 16.64 1.51
C ILE A 105 0.60 17.72 2.42
N LYS A 106 -0.11 18.69 1.83
CA LYS A 106 -0.78 19.75 2.58
C LYS A 106 -1.93 19.20 3.43
N GLU A 107 -2.77 18.34 2.85
CA GLU A 107 -3.90 17.72 3.53
C GLU A 107 -3.43 16.81 4.67
N ASP A 108 -2.40 15.99 4.46
CA ASP A 108 -1.79 15.17 5.51
C ASP A 108 -1.22 16.03 6.65
N GLY A 109 -0.59 17.17 6.32
CA GLY A 109 -0.10 18.13 7.31
C GLY A 109 -1.22 18.75 8.14
N GLU A 110 -2.37 19.06 7.54
CA GLU A 110 -3.55 19.58 8.24
C GLU A 110 -4.19 18.53 9.17
N LEU A 111 -4.24 17.27 8.74
CA LEU A 111 -4.73 16.15 9.56
C LEU A 111 -3.83 15.93 10.79
N MET A 112 -2.51 16.03 10.64
CA MET A 112 -1.56 15.92 11.75
C MET A 112 -1.68 17.08 12.75
N LEU A 113 -2.02 18.29 12.29
CA LEU A 113 -2.22 19.46 13.16
C LEU A 113 -3.59 19.47 13.84
N SER A 114 -4.62 18.89 13.21
CA SER A 114 -5.97 18.81 13.81
C SER A 114 -6.18 17.60 14.72
N GLY A 115 -5.22 16.66 14.76
CA GLY A 115 -5.29 15.39 15.49
C GLY A 115 -5.24 15.44 17.03
N CYS A 116 -5.44 16.59 17.68
CA CYS A 116 -5.45 16.67 19.15
C CYS A 116 -6.67 17.43 19.70
N THR A 117 -7.85 17.12 19.18
CA THR A 117 -9.12 17.37 19.88
C THR A 117 -9.92 16.08 19.99
N ILE A 118 -9.29 15.01 20.48
CA ILE A 118 -10.07 13.97 21.16
C ILE A 118 -10.63 14.65 22.41
N PRO A 119 -11.95 14.74 22.60
CA PRO A 119 -12.51 15.14 23.88
C PRO A 119 -12.02 14.12 24.91
N SER A 120 -11.09 14.53 25.76
CA SER A 120 -10.56 13.73 26.87
C SER A 120 -11.62 13.52 27.95
N ASP A 121 -12.73 12.88 27.61
CA ASP A 121 -13.79 12.53 28.55
C ASP A 121 -14.31 11.13 28.25
N THR A 122 -13.43 10.14 28.33
CA THR A 122 -13.85 8.81 28.78
C THR A 122 -12.71 8.18 29.55
N ARG A 123 -12.74 8.44 30.85
CA ARG A 123 -12.12 7.61 31.88
C ARG A 123 -12.80 6.25 31.85
N GLU A 124 -12.21 5.28 31.17
CA GLU A 124 -12.30 3.87 31.57
C GLU A 124 -10.90 3.29 31.70
N GLN A 125 -10.64 2.81 32.91
CA GLN A 125 -9.42 2.13 33.33
C GLN A 125 -9.32 0.80 32.57
N SER A 126 -8.32 0.66 31.71
CA SER A 126 -7.81 -0.66 31.33
C SER A 126 -6.36 -0.76 31.79
N GLU A 127 -6.15 -1.61 32.77
CA GLU A 127 -4.91 -1.83 33.51
C GLU A 127 -3.82 -2.39 32.60
N GLU A 128 -2.64 -1.77 32.60
CA GLU A 128 -1.43 -2.35 32.00
C GLU A 128 -0.90 -3.49 32.88
N PRO A 129 -0.53 -4.66 32.31
CA PRO A 129 0.26 -5.64 33.05
C PRO A 129 1.70 -5.15 33.14
N ASN A 130 2.06 -4.71 34.35
CA ASN A 130 3.41 -4.42 34.80
C ASN A 130 4.28 -5.70 34.72
N LEU A 131 5.30 -5.71 33.86
CA LEU A 131 6.43 -6.63 33.99
C LEU A 131 7.72 -5.83 34.15
N THR A 132 7.84 -5.24 35.33
CA THR A 132 9.13 -4.93 35.95
C THR A 132 9.86 -6.25 36.20
N THR A 133 10.91 -6.54 35.44
CA THR A 133 11.94 -7.50 35.83
C THR A 133 13.27 -6.77 35.90
N ASN A 134 13.60 -6.39 37.14
CA ASN A 134 14.97 -6.17 37.56
C ASN A 134 15.68 -7.53 37.52
N TYR A 135 16.72 -7.69 36.70
CA TYR A 135 17.65 -8.81 36.79
C TYR A 135 19.08 -8.28 36.91
N PHE A 136 19.54 -8.24 38.17
CA PHE A 136 20.91 -8.53 38.67
C PHE A 136 22.08 -7.88 37.89
N LYS A 137 22.81 -6.87 38.39
CA LYS A 137 23.62 -6.80 39.63
C LYS A 137 24.46 -8.06 39.91
N ASP A 138 25.66 -8.09 39.35
CA ASP A 138 26.89 -8.70 39.89
C ASP A 138 28.06 -7.88 39.32
N GLN A 139 28.69 -6.94 40.03
CA GLN A 139 29.79 -7.12 40.99
C GLN A 139 30.82 -8.18 40.60
N ALA A 140 31.99 -7.74 40.12
CA ALA A 140 33.30 -8.28 40.48
C ALA A 140 34.45 -7.46 39.84
N GLU A 141 34.96 -6.47 40.56
CA GLU A 141 36.42 -6.25 40.58
C GLU A 141 37.01 -7.35 41.49
N PRO A 142 38.12 -8.00 41.11
CA PRO A 142 39.35 -7.69 41.83
C PRO A 142 40.64 -7.74 40.99
N GLU A 143 41.47 -6.74 41.26
CA GLU A 143 42.94 -6.65 41.35
C GLU A 143 43.88 -7.79 40.90
N LYS A 144 45.09 -7.33 40.51
CA LYS A 144 46.44 -7.97 40.55
C LYS A 144 46.84 -8.87 39.36
N SER A 145 47.91 -8.47 38.66
CA SER A 145 49.27 -8.90 39.01
C SER A 145 50.28 -8.38 38.00
N LEU A 146 51.45 -7.98 38.52
CA LEU A 146 52.67 -7.70 37.77
C LEU A 146 53.08 -8.88 36.86
N GLY A 147 53.75 -8.51 35.78
CA GLY A 147 54.53 -9.39 34.89
C GLY A 147 55.10 -8.56 33.75
#